data_AF-A0A959GBX1-F1
#
_entry.id   AF-A0A959GBX1-F1
#
_cell.length_a   1.000
_cell.length_b   1.000
_cell.length_c   1.000
_cell.angle_alpha   90.00
_cell.angle_beta   90.00
_cell.angle_gamma   90.00
#
_symmetry.space_group_name_H-M   'P 1'
#
loop_
_entity.id
_entity.type
_entity.pdbx_description
1 polymer ?
#
loop_
_entity_poly.entity_id
_entity_poly.type
_entity_poly.pdbx_seq_one_letter_code
_entity_poly.pdbx_strand_id
1 'polypeptide(L)'
;RPTSPPMYCWGPARMQRRTTTIPRPPTSPQRLFFRPVPLGGGGCIGCHSTEAFINPDNGTTNNGLGVFEAINNPAFMGAFKVPSLKNIALTAPYMHDGRFNTLEEVVEHYNSGVQDHPNLGDALRDENGRPIRLNLTEQEKTDLVNFLKTLTDEEISRDVKFSDPFK
;
A
#
# COMPACT_ATOMS: atom_id res chain seq x y z
N ARG A 1 14.53 -36.40 -43.86
CA ARG A 1 14.94 -35.05 -43.40
C ARG A 1 14.30 -34.01 -44.31
N PRO A 2 13.34 -33.23 -43.79
CA PRO A 2 13.09 -31.89 -44.32
C PRO A 2 13.47 -30.85 -43.26
N THR A 3 14.20 -29.84 -43.71
CA THR A 3 14.71 -28.69 -42.95
C THR A 3 13.62 -27.62 -42.80
N SER A 4 13.54 -27.03 -41.61
CA SER A 4 12.66 -25.90 -41.25
C SER A 4 12.89 -24.66 -42.12
N PRO A 5 11.87 -23.82 -42.39
CA PRO A 5 12.08 -22.46 -42.88
C PRO A 5 12.32 -21.46 -41.72
N PRO A 6 13.04 -20.35 -41.96
CA PRO A 6 13.38 -19.38 -40.91
C PRO A 6 12.26 -18.36 -40.65
N MET A 7 12.07 -18.03 -39.36
CA MET A 7 11.30 -16.89 -38.89
C MET A 7 11.96 -15.59 -39.34
N TYR A 8 11.24 -14.78 -40.13
CA TYR A 8 11.49 -13.35 -40.26
C TYR A 8 10.34 -12.59 -39.62
N CYS A 9 10.64 -11.71 -38.67
CA CYS A 9 9.87 -10.50 -38.38
C CYS A 9 10.64 -9.62 -37.38
N TRP A 10 11.46 -8.71 -37.91
CA TRP A 10 11.85 -7.47 -37.22
C TRP A 10 11.54 -6.33 -38.18
N GLY A 11 10.47 -5.58 -37.88
CA GLY A 11 10.16 -4.30 -38.52
C GLY A 11 10.11 -3.21 -37.45
N PRO A 12 10.55 -1.98 -37.73
CA PRO A 12 10.59 -0.91 -36.73
C PRO A 12 9.17 -0.42 -36.42
N ALA A 13 8.75 -0.56 -35.15
CA ALA A 13 7.47 -0.03 -34.70
C ALA A 13 7.53 1.50 -34.57
N ARG A 14 6.75 2.18 -35.40
CA ARG A 14 6.58 3.64 -35.41
C ARG A 14 5.83 4.08 -34.15
N MET A 15 6.50 4.82 -33.27
CA MET A 15 5.92 5.32 -32.03
C MET A 15 4.95 6.49 -32.30
N GLN A 16 3.65 6.19 -32.42
CA GLN A 16 2.60 7.20 -32.38
C GLN A 16 2.21 7.47 -30.93
N ARG A 17 2.43 8.70 -30.45
CA ARG A 17 1.89 9.17 -29.16
C ARG A 17 0.37 9.24 -29.29
N ARG A 18 -0.34 8.25 -28.76
CA ARG A 18 -1.78 8.32 -28.55
C ARG A 18 -2.04 8.78 -27.12
N THR A 19 -2.59 9.99 -27.00
CA THR A 19 -3.34 10.45 -25.83
C THR A 19 -4.63 9.65 -25.75
N THR A 20 -4.56 8.48 -25.14
CA THR A 20 -5.71 7.66 -24.79
C THR A 20 -5.54 7.28 -23.33
N THR A 21 -6.45 7.73 -22.48
CA THR A 21 -6.69 7.14 -21.15
C THR A 21 -6.67 5.63 -21.31
N ILE A 22 -5.63 4.99 -20.79
CA ILE A 22 -5.41 3.55 -20.90
C ILE A 22 -6.60 2.88 -20.21
N PRO A 23 -7.41 2.06 -20.91
CA PRO A 23 -8.51 1.33 -20.30
C PRO A 23 -7.96 0.47 -19.16
N ARG A 24 -8.60 0.53 -17.99
CA ARG A 24 -8.16 -0.26 -16.82
C ARG A 24 -8.28 -1.76 -17.19
N PRO A 25 -7.20 -2.57 -17.13
CA PRO A 25 -7.29 -4.01 -17.34
C PRO A 25 -8.16 -4.66 -16.24
N PRO A 26 -8.73 -5.86 -16.47
CA PRO A 26 -9.54 -6.56 -15.47
C PRO A 26 -8.78 -6.63 -14.13
N THR A 27 -9.47 -6.23 -13.06
CA THR A 27 -8.91 -5.85 -11.77
C THR A 27 -8.59 -7.09 -10.93
N SER A 28 -7.31 -7.46 -10.82
CA SER A 28 -6.91 -8.29 -9.69
C SER A 28 -7.17 -7.49 -8.40
N PRO A 29 -7.78 -8.06 -7.35
CA PRO A 29 -8.10 -7.32 -6.12
C PRO A 29 -6.84 -6.75 -5.44
N GLN A 30 -5.70 -7.41 -5.65
CA GLN A 30 -4.40 -7.00 -5.12
C GLN A 30 -3.77 -5.85 -5.92
N ARG A 31 -4.30 -5.51 -7.10
CA ARG A 31 -3.75 -4.48 -7.99
C ARG A 31 -3.55 -3.15 -7.25
N LEU A 32 -4.51 -2.77 -6.42
CA LEU A 32 -4.46 -1.53 -5.65
C LEU A 32 -3.26 -1.52 -4.71
N PHE A 33 -2.89 -2.65 -4.14
CA PHE A 33 -1.75 -2.73 -3.26
C PHE A 33 -0.41 -2.60 -4.03
N PHE A 34 -0.26 -3.34 -5.12
CA PHE A 34 1.02 -3.52 -5.82
C PHE A 34 1.34 -2.48 -6.89
N ARG A 35 0.36 -1.72 -7.39
CA ARG A 35 0.59 -0.73 -8.45
C ARG A 35 0.68 0.69 -7.88
N PRO A 36 1.55 1.54 -8.43
CA PRO A 36 1.59 2.96 -8.06
C PRO A 36 0.34 3.69 -8.56
N VAL A 37 0.04 4.83 -7.94
CA VAL A 37 -1.16 5.65 -8.22
C VAL A 37 -1.28 6.05 -9.70
N PRO A 38 -0.23 6.52 -10.40
CA PRO A 38 -0.33 6.88 -11.82
C PRO A 38 -0.69 5.72 -12.75
N LEU A 39 -0.53 4.48 -12.29
CA LEU A 39 -0.89 3.26 -13.03
C LEU A 39 -2.25 2.68 -12.56
N GLY A 40 -3.02 3.47 -11.81
CA GLY A 40 -4.32 3.12 -11.25
C GLY A 40 -4.23 2.04 -10.17
N GLY A 41 -3.19 2.07 -9.34
CA GLY A 41 -3.19 1.40 -8.04
C GLY A 41 -3.35 2.40 -6.89
N GLY A 42 -3.09 1.96 -5.67
CA GLY A 42 -3.07 2.75 -4.43
C GLY A 42 -1.67 3.00 -3.89
N GLY A 43 -0.62 2.41 -4.50
CA GLY A 43 0.78 2.68 -4.14
C GLY A 43 1.24 2.12 -2.80
N CYS A 44 0.44 1.27 -2.14
CA CYS A 44 0.71 0.74 -0.80
C CYS A 44 2.08 0.05 -0.70
N ILE A 45 2.46 -0.70 -1.74
CA ILE A 45 3.76 -1.37 -1.82
C ILE A 45 4.93 -0.40 -1.71
N GLY A 46 4.78 0.88 -2.06
CA GLY A 46 5.86 1.87 -1.97
C GLY A 46 6.42 2.01 -0.55
N CYS A 47 5.61 1.75 0.48
CA CYS A 47 6.04 1.71 1.87
C CYS A 47 6.04 0.29 2.46
N HIS A 48 5.26 -0.63 1.89
CA HIS A 48 5.08 -2.00 2.38
C HIS A 48 5.60 -3.03 1.37
N SER A 49 6.89 -3.00 1.03
CA SER A 49 7.46 -3.77 -0.09
C SER A 49 8.23 -5.04 0.26
N THR A 50 8.69 -5.20 1.50
CA THR A 50 9.43 -6.41 1.88
C THR A 50 8.49 -7.61 2.05
N GLU A 51 9.06 -8.81 2.21
CA GLU A 51 8.31 -10.04 2.54
C GLU A 51 7.49 -9.93 3.84
N ALA A 52 7.86 -9.02 4.74
CA ALA A 52 7.11 -8.71 5.95
C ALA A 52 6.18 -7.50 5.78
N PHE A 53 6.03 -6.95 4.57
CA PHE A 53 5.27 -5.75 4.28
C PHE A 53 5.67 -4.56 5.17
N ILE A 54 6.97 -4.41 5.42
CA ILE A 54 7.57 -3.24 6.09
C ILE A 54 8.32 -2.38 5.09
N ASN A 55 8.69 -1.17 5.52
CA ASN A 55 9.55 -0.29 4.74
C ASN A 55 10.97 -0.89 4.62
N PRO A 56 11.51 -1.05 3.40
CA PRO A 56 12.85 -1.63 3.17
C PRO A 56 13.97 -0.79 3.78
N ASP A 57 13.79 0.53 3.84
CA ASP A 57 14.85 1.45 4.28
C ASP A 57 14.84 1.70 5.79
N ASN A 58 13.97 0.97 6.54
CA ASN A 58 13.75 1.11 7.99
C ASN A 58 13.44 2.57 8.44
N GLY A 59 13.09 3.43 7.49
CA GLY A 59 12.79 4.85 7.70
C GLY A 59 11.39 5.10 8.25
N THR A 60 11.24 6.23 8.92
CA THR A 60 9.96 6.74 9.39
C THR A 60 9.24 7.51 8.29
N THR A 61 7.92 7.42 8.22
CA THR A 61 7.07 8.20 7.33
C THR A 61 5.95 8.86 8.11
N ASN A 62 5.55 10.07 7.70
CA ASN A 62 4.36 10.72 8.22
C ASN A 62 3.21 10.42 7.24
N ASN A 63 2.14 9.82 7.74
CA ASN A 63 0.96 9.45 6.95
C ASN A 63 -0.19 10.46 7.06
N GLY A 64 0.08 11.68 7.52
CA GLY A 64 -0.90 12.75 7.72
C GLY A 64 -1.73 12.59 8.99
N LEU A 65 -1.29 11.77 9.95
CA LEU A 65 -1.95 11.60 11.24
C LEU A 65 -1.21 12.33 12.36
N GLY A 66 -1.78 13.47 12.76
CA GLY A 66 -1.40 14.19 13.98
C GLY A 66 0.05 14.68 14.02
N VAL A 67 0.36 15.39 15.10
CA VAL A 67 1.71 15.81 15.44
C VAL A 67 2.12 15.04 16.68
N PHE A 68 3.01 14.07 16.51
CA PHE A 68 3.66 13.38 17.61
C PHE A 68 5.15 13.67 17.56
N GLU A 69 5.72 14.02 18.70
CA GLU A 69 7.12 14.38 18.83
C GLU A 69 7.81 13.35 19.73
N ALA A 70 8.10 12.17 19.17
CA ALA A 70 8.93 11.18 19.86
C ALA A 70 10.39 11.62 19.92
N ILE A 71 10.82 12.43 18.94
CA ILE A 71 12.18 12.92 18.75
C ILE A 71 12.07 14.44 18.67
N ASN A 72 12.81 15.16 19.51
CA ASN A 72 12.92 16.63 19.50
C ASN A 72 13.76 17.10 18.30
N ASN A 73 13.30 16.77 17.10
CA ASN A 73 13.85 17.19 15.83
C ASN A 73 12.66 17.44 14.88
N PRO A 74 12.48 18.70 14.44
CA PRO A 74 11.37 19.07 13.57
C PRO A 74 11.22 18.22 12.32
N ALA A 75 12.31 17.63 11.79
CA ALA A 75 12.28 16.79 10.59
C ALA A 75 11.53 15.45 10.80
N PHE A 76 11.42 14.97 12.04
CA PHE A 76 10.75 13.70 12.37
C PHE A 76 9.36 13.89 12.98
N MET A 77 8.88 15.14 13.04
CA MET A 77 7.60 15.45 13.65
C MET A 77 6.45 14.76 12.90
N GLY A 78 5.70 13.92 13.62
CA GLY A 78 4.63 13.07 13.10
C GLY A 78 5.09 11.90 12.22
N ALA A 79 6.40 11.62 12.17
CA ALA A 79 6.94 10.49 11.41
C ALA A 79 6.99 9.23 12.27
N PHE A 80 6.50 8.11 11.73
CA PHE A 80 6.45 6.82 12.41
C PHE A 80 7.06 5.74 11.55
N LYS A 81 7.61 4.70 12.18
CA LYS A 81 8.02 3.50 11.48
C LYS A 81 6.81 2.85 10.81
N VAL A 82 6.98 2.42 9.56
CA VAL A 82 5.96 1.63 8.84
C VAL A 82 5.86 0.24 9.48
N PRO A 83 4.71 -0.15 10.05
CA PRO A 83 4.53 -1.46 10.67
C PRO A 83 4.42 -2.57 9.61
N SER A 84 4.64 -3.82 10.05
CA SER A 84 4.35 -4.98 9.22
C SER A 84 2.84 -5.11 9.02
N LEU A 85 2.43 -5.60 7.85
CA LEU A 85 1.02 -5.94 7.58
C LEU A 85 0.71 -7.43 7.79
N LYS A 86 1.67 -8.24 8.25
CA LYS A 86 1.39 -9.63 8.62
C LYS A 86 0.47 -9.65 9.84
N ASN A 87 -0.58 -10.48 9.79
CA ASN A 87 -1.61 -10.57 10.81
C ASN A 87 -2.36 -9.26 11.09
N ILE A 88 -2.36 -8.30 10.14
CA ILE A 88 -2.94 -6.98 10.38
C ILE A 88 -4.40 -7.07 10.83
N ALA A 89 -5.19 -8.00 10.27
CA ALA A 89 -6.60 -8.18 10.62
C ALA A 89 -6.86 -8.58 12.09
N LEU A 90 -5.83 -9.03 12.83
CA LEU A 90 -5.92 -9.45 14.24
C LEU A 90 -5.37 -8.41 15.22
N THR A 91 -4.92 -7.25 14.73
CA THR A 91 -4.12 -6.30 15.53
C THR A 91 -4.79 -4.96 15.75
N ALA A 92 -6.12 -4.89 15.59
CA ALA A 92 -6.88 -3.71 15.98
C ALA A 92 -6.64 -3.36 17.46
N PRO A 93 -6.63 -2.06 17.84
CA PRO A 93 -6.84 -0.89 16.98
C PRO A 93 -5.59 -0.49 16.16
N TYR A 94 -5.80 0.27 15.09
CA TYR A 94 -4.79 0.62 14.09
C TYR A 94 -4.22 2.04 14.26
N MET A 95 -3.09 2.28 13.59
CA MET A 95 -2.26 3.48 13.68
C MET A 95 -1.50 3.57 15.01
N HIS A 96 -0.61 4.56 15.12
CA HIS A 96 0.26 4.72 16.28
C HIS A 96 -0.50 5.11 17.56
N ASP A 97 -1.70 5.67 17.42
CA ASP A 97 -2.54 6.14 18.52
C ASP A 97 -3.83 5.34 18.67
N GLY A 98 -4.00 4.26 17.89
CA GLY A 98 -5.17 3.39 17.98
C GLY A 98 -6.49 4.05 17.58
N ARG A 99 -6.49 5.15 16.81
CA ARG A 99 -7.72 5.90 16.50
C ARG A 99 -8.71 5.15 15.59
N PHE A 100 -8.26 4.13 14.87
CA PHE A 100 -9.10 3.35 13.96
C PHE A 100 -9.34 1.95 14.51
N ASN A 101 -10.57 1.51 14.51
CA ASN A 101 -10.97 0.18 15.00
C ASN A 101 -11.05 -0.85 13.88
N THR A 102 -11.15 -0.40 12.63
CA THR A 102 -11.39 -1.26 11.45
C THR A 102 -10.40 -0.99 10.32
N LEU A 103 -10.16 -2.00 9.47
CA LEU A 103 -9.30 -1.84 8.29
C LEU A 103 -9.95 -0.91 7.25
N GLU A 104 -11.27 -0.87 7.25
CA GLU A 104 -12.10 0.00 6.42
C GLU A 104 -11.81 1.47 6.73
N GLU A 105 -11.70 1.86 8.01
CA GLU A 105 -11.29 3.21 8.42
C GLU A 105 -9.85 3.53 8.00
N VAL A 106 -8.93 2.56 8.11
CA VAL A 106 -7.55 2.70 7.64
C VAL A 106 -7.50 2.97 6.13
N VAL A 107 -8.24 2.17 5.35
CA VAL A 107 -8.31 2.35 3.89
C VAL A 107 -8.96 3.69 3.54
N GLU A 108 -10.00 4.12 4.26
CA GLU A 108 -10.61 5.42 4.04
C GLU A 108 -9.64 6.58 4.35
N HIS A 109 -8.82 6.46 5.40
CA HIS A 109 -7.76 7.43 5.69
C HIS A 109 -6.82 7.63 4.50
N TYR A 110 -6.30 6.54 3.92
CA TYR A 110 -5.42 6.63 2.75
C TYR A 110 -6.17 7.02 1.47
N ASN A 111 -7.47 6.75 1.38
CA ASN A 111 -8.30 7.15 0.25
C ASN A 111 -8.50 8.67 0.17
N SER A 112 -8.91 9.27 1.29
CA SER A 112 -9.38 10.66 1.35
C SER A 112 -9.03 11.42 2.64
N GLY A 113 -8.58 10.74 3.69
CA GLY A 113 -8.35 11.29 5.03
C GLY A 113 -6.96 11.87 5.29
N VAL A 114 -5.94 11.59 4.46
CA VAL A 114 -4.57 12.12 4.61
C VAL A 114 -4.62 13.65 4.69
N GLN A 115 -4.03 14.21 5.74
CA GLN A 115 -3.92 15.65 5.94
C GLN A 115 -2.55 16.15 5.47
N ASP A 116 -2.49 17.39 5.01
CA ASP A 116 -1.23 18.01 4.65
C ASP A 116 -0.42 18.36 5.90
N HIS A 117 0.89 18.22 5.80
CA HIS A 117 1.84 18.51 6.87
C HIS A 117 3.22 18.75 6.24
N PRO A 118 4.09 19.63 6.78
CA PRO A 118 5.43 19.86 6.21
C PRO A 118 6.25 18.57 6.01
N ASN A 119 6.14 17.63 6.95
CA ASN A 119 6.85 16.34 6.91
C ASN A 119 6.04 15.20 6.29
N LEU A 120 4.88 15.45 5.67
CA LEU A 120 4.09 14.40 5.01
C LEU A 120 4.99 13.66 4.01
N GLY A 121 4.98 12.32 4.07
CA GLY A 121 5.84 11.50 3.21
C GLY A 121 5.55 11.72 1.72
N ASP A 122 6.60 11.80 0.92
CA ASP A 122 6.50 12.13 -0.51
C ASP A 122 5.63 11.16 -1.31
N ALA A 123 5.58 9.88 -0.89
CA ALA A 123 4.71 8.87 -1.51
C ALA A 123 3.21 9.19 -1.37
N LEU A 124 2.84 10.10 -0.47
CA LEU A 124 1.47 10.55 -0.24
C LEU A 124 1.20 11.95 -0.83
N ARG A 125 2.14 12.50 -1.60
CA ARG A 125 1.99 13.79 -2.30
C ARG A 125 1.73 13.60 -3.79
N ASP A 126 0.84 14.44 -4.34
CA ASP A 126 0.61 14.57 -5.77
C ASP A 126 1.72 15.38 -6.45
N GLU A 127 1.65 15.53 -7.77
CA GLU A 127 2.62 16.28 -8.57
C GLU A 127 2.73 17.77 -8.16
N ASN A 128 1.75 18.30 -7.42
CA ASN A 128 1.71 19.66 -6.90
C ASN A 128 2.09 19.74 -5.41
N GLY A 129 2.56 18.63 -4.83
CA GLY A 129 2.94 18.54 -3.43
C GLY A 129 1.79 18.42 -2.44
N ARG A 130 0.53 18.25 -2.90
CA ARG A 130 -0.65 18.16 -2.02
C ARG A 130 -0.94 16.70 -1.65
N PRO A 131 -1.66 16.40 -0.56
CA PRO A 131 -2.06 15.04 -0.24
C PRO A 131 -2.81 14.36 -1.40
N ILE A 132 -2.39 13.15 -1.75
CA ILE A 132 -3.05 12.34 -2.78
C ILE A 132 -4.50 12.04 -2.33
N ARG A 133 -5.42 12.09 -3.29
CA ARG A 133 -6.78 11.60 -3.16
C ARG A 133 -6.95 10.44 -4.14
N LEU A 134 -7.10 9.22 -3.62
CA LEU A 134 -7.20 8.02 -4.45
C LEU A 134 -8.58 7.92 -5.11
N ASN A 135 -9.62 8.46 -4.47
CA ASN A 135 -11.01 8.42 -4.93
C ASN A 135 -11.46 7.00 -5.33
N LEU A 136 -11.10 6.02 -4.50
CA LEU A 136 -11.46 4.63 -4.68
C LEU A 136 -12.98 4.46 -4.60
N THR A 137 -13.50 3.58 -5.45
CA THR A 137 -14.88 3.10 -5.34
C THR A 137 -15.06 2.21 -4.10
N GLU A 138 -16.30 2.03 -3.65
CA GLU A 138 -16.59 1.11 -2.52
C GLU A 138 -16.10 -0.32 -2.79
N GLN A 139 -16.21 -0.78 -4.04
CA GLN A 139 -15.69 -2.09 -4.43
C GLN A 139 -14.16 -2.15 -4.32
N GLU A 140 -13.45 -1.12 -4.78
CA GLU A 140 -11.99 -1.06 -4.67
C GLU A 140 -11.52 -1.02 -3.22
N LYS A 141 -12.21 -0.29 -2.35
CA LYS A 141 -11.94 -0.31 -0.90
C LYS A 141 -12.14 -1.71 -0.32
N THR A 142 -13.25 -2.36 -0.67
CA THR A 142 -13.57 -3.73 -0.23
C THR A 142 -12.52 -4.73 -0.68
N ASP A 143 -12.09 -4.66 -1.95
CA ASP A 143 -11.08 -5.54 -2.52
C ASP A 143 -9.73 -5.38 -1.83
N LEU A 144 -9.34 -4.14 -1.51
CA LEU A 144 -8.11 -3.85 -0.78
C LEU A 144 -8.16 -4.38 0.65
N VAL A 145 -9.27 -4.18 1.37
CA VAL A 145 -9.47 -4.76 2.71
C VAL A 145 -9.42 -6.28 2.67
N ASN A 146 -10.06 -6.91 1.69
CA ASN A 146 -10.03 -8.36 1.52
C ASN A 146 -8.60 -8.85 1.27
N PHE A 147 -7.81 -8.15 0.44
CA PHE A 147 -6.39 -8.46 0.29
C PHE A 147 -5.63 -8.37 1.62
N LEU A 148 -5.82 -7.30 2.40
CA LEU A 148 -5.17 -7.17 3.72
C LEU A 148 -5.52 -8.33 4.67
N LYS A 149 -6.76 -8.81 4.64
CA LYS A 149 -7.20 -9.97 5.43
C LYS A 149 -6.47 -11.25 5.03
N THR A 150 -6.04 -11.40 3.77
CA THR A 150 -5.23 -12.57 3.33
C THR A 150 -3.83 -12.63 3.93
N LEU A 151 -3.36 -11.54 4.55
CA LEU A 151 -2.05 -11.49 5.21
C LEU A 151 -2.07 -12.09 6.63
N THR A 152 -3.16 -12.75 7.01
CA THR A 152 -3.37 -13.36 8.32
C THR A 152 -2.95 -14.83 8.29
N ASP A 153 -2.11 -15.21 9.25
CA ASP A 153 -1.73 -16.59 9.51
C ASP A 153 -2.70 -17.20 10.53
N GLU A 154 -3.60 -18.03 10.03
CA GLU A 154 -4.61 -18.75 10.82
C GLU A 154 -4.02 -19.94 11.60
N GLU A 155 -2.83 -20.42 11.24
CA GLU A 155 -2.17 -21.55 11.90
C GLU A 155 -1.45 -21.07 13.16
N ILE A 156 -0.54 -20.09 13.03
CA ILE A 156 0.23 -19.55 14.15
C ILE A 156 -0.70 -18.96 15.23
N SER A 157 -1.79 -18.30 14.81
CA SER A 157 -2.73 -17.66 15.74
C SER A 157 -3.55 -18.63 16.59
N ARG A 158 -3.61 -19.91 16.21
CA ARG A 158 -4.38 -20.96 16.92
C ARG A 158 -3.53 -22.11 17.44
N ASP A 159 -2.23 -22.12 17.15
CA ASP A 159 -1.33 -23.19 17.55
C ASP A 159 -1.11 -23.17 19.07
N VAL A 160 -1.37 -24.32 19.71
CA VAL A 160 -1.14 -24.57 21.14
C VAL A 160 0.33 -24.34 21.52
N LYS A 161 1.27 -24.49 20.59
CA LYS A 161 2.69 -24.19 20.82
C LYS A 161 2.93 -22.74 21.25
N PHE A 162 2.09 -21.80 20.80
CA PHE A 162 2.21 -20.37 21.11
C PHE A 162 1.11 -19.87 22.06
N SER A 163 0.35 -20.78 22.69
CA SER A 163 -0.66 -20.41 23.69
C SER A 163 -0.01 -20.08 25.04
N ASP A 164 -0.82 -19.49 25.93
CA ASP A 164 -0.42 -19.18 27.30
C ASP A 164 -0.10 -20.47 28.08
N PRO A 165 1.17 -20.70 28.49
CA PRO A 165 1.56 -21.94 29.17
C PRO A 165 1.12 -21.99 30.64
N PHE A 166 0.50 -20.94 31.17
CA PHE A 166 0.08 -20.83 32.57
C PHE A 166 -1.44 -20.97 32.78
N LYS A 167 -2.19 -21.39 31.75
CA LYS A 167 -3.60 -21.76 31.84
C LYS A 167 -3.81 -23.26 32.00
#